data_AF-A0A4U6DBK4-F1
#
_entry.id   AF-A0A4U6DBK4-F1
#
_cell.length_a   1.000
_cell.length_b   1.000
_cell.length_c   1.000
_cell.angle_alpha   90.00
_cell.angle_beta   90.00
_cell.angle_gamma   90.00
#
_symmetry.space_group_name_H-M   'P 1'
#
loop_
_entity.id
_entity.type
_entity.pdbx_description
1 polymer ?
#
loop_
_entity_poly.entity_id
_entity_poly.type
_entity_poly.pdbx_seq_one_letter_code
_entity_poly.pdbx_strand_id
1 'polypeptide(L)'
;MKPLLLLVLFIGCSFSTSFGQHQKLLYNSSDIGQSDSLTIKTIRGQQYSRYVKVFNRSGTKIKIPKDSLWGFTDRKGHIYRFYKKLPYRVVFKNDFVKYIYNGCRFTNIFYSKSPDSEMVRWKRNL
;
A
#
# COMPACT_ATOMS: atom_id res chain seq x y z
N MET A 1 -46.78 13.75 0.70
CA MET A 1 -45.42 14.08 1.20
C MET A 1 -44.73 12.86 1.84
N LYS A 2 -44.68 11.70 1.15
CA LYS A 2 -44.08 10.46 1.66
C LYS A 2 -42.82 9.94 0.90
N PRO A 3 -42.37 10.46 -0.26
CA PRO A 3 -41.17 9.93 -0.91
C PRO A 3 -39.86 10.49 -0.35
N LEU A 4 -39.89 11.62 0.37
CA LEU A 4 -38.68 12.27 0.90
C LEU A 4 -38.02 11.45 2.03
N LEU A 5 -38.82 10.75 2.82
CA LEU A 5 -38.35 9.96 3.97
C LEU A 5 -37.68 8.64 3.55
N LEU A 6 -38.10 8.09 2.40
CA LEU A 6 -37.47 6.90 1.78
C LEU A 6 -36.10 7.23 1.17
N LEU A 7 -35.91 8.43 0.62
CA LEU A 7 -34.64 8.85 0.01
C LEU A 7 -33.53 9.01 1.07
N VAL A 8 -33.86 9.51 2.27
CA VAL A 8 -32.90 9.69 3.38
C VAL A 8 -32.46 8.34 3.96
N LEU A 9 -33.35 7.34 4.00
CA LEU A 9 -33.04 5.97 4.44
C LEU A 9 -32.14 5.22 3.44
N PHE A 10 -32.26 5.49 2.14
CA PHE A 10 -31.42 4.86 1.12
C PHE A 10 -29.97 5.40 1.10
N ILE A 11 -29.79 6.68 1.43
CA ILE A 11 -28.46 7.32 1.52
C ILE A 11 -27.70 6.86 2.77
N GLY A 12 -28.40 6.55 3.87
CA GLY A 12 -27.78 6.08 5.11
C GLY A 12 -27.12 4.68 5.03
N CYS A 13 -27.60 3.81 4.14
CA CYS A 13 -27.09 2.43 4.01
C CYS A 13 -25.95 2.26 3.00
N SER A 14 -25.57 3.30 2.26
CA SER A 14 -24.58 3.18 1.17
C SER A 14 -23.12 3.37 1.63
N PHE A 15 -22.86 3.62 2.91
CA PHE A 15 -21.50 3.90 3.43
C PHE A 15 -20.86 2.76 4.23
N SER A 16 -21.35 1.52 4.10
CA SER A 16 -20.94 0.41 4.97
C SER A 16 -19.73 -0.41 4.48
N THR A 17 -19.05 -0.01 3.40
CA THR A 17 -17.89 -0.76 2.89
C THR A 17 -16.57 0.00 2.98
N SER A 18 -16.39 0.84 4.00
CA SER A 18 -15.05 1.26 4.40
C SER A 18 -14.50 0.31 5.49
N PHE A 19 -14.45 -0.98 5.16
CA PHE A 19 -13.77 -1.97 6.00
C PHE A 19 -12.30 -1.57 6.09
N GLY A 20 -11.87 -1.25 7.32
CA GLY A 20 -10.51 -0.79 7.61
C GLY A 20 -9.48 -1.70 6.96
N GLN A 21 -8.78 -1.18 5.95
CA GLN A 21 -7.82 -1.93 5.17
C GLN A 21 -6.73 -2.48 6.11
N HIS A 22 -6.61 -3.80 6.15
CA HIS A 22 -5.64 -4.48 6.98
C HIS A 22 -4.24 -4.31 6.41
N GLN A 23 -3.25 -4.22 7.31
CA GLN A 23 -1.87 -4.22 6.87
C GLN A 23 -1.51 -5.58 6.30
N LYS A 24 -0.83 -5.55 5.17
CA LYS A 24 -0.51 -6.75 4.39
C LYS A 24 0.93 -6.68 3.91
N LEU A 25 1.63 -7.81 3.90
CA LEU A 25 2.90 -7.93 3.19
C LEU A 25 2.62 -8.35 1.77
N LEU A 26 3.35 -7.78 0.81
CA LEU A 26 3.22 -8.10 -0.59
C LEU A 26 4.53 -8.77 -1.00
N TYR A 27 4.48 -10.05 -1.32
CA TYR A 27 5.63 -10.79 -1.83
C TYR A 27 5.78 -10.53 -3.32
N ASN A 28 4.67 -10.41 -4.03
CA ASN A 28 4.58 -10.06 -5.44
C ASN A 28 3.62 -8.89 -5.67
N SER A 29 3.74 -8.23 -6.81
CA SER A 29 2.78 -7.19 -7.24
C SER A 29 1.37 -7.74 -7.42
N SER A 30 1.23 -9.01 -7.80
CA SER A 30 -0.05 -9.72 -7.96
C SER A 30 -0.84 -9.84 -6.67
N ASP A 31 -0.18 -9.72 -5.52
CA ASP A 31 -0.81 -9.84 -4.20
C ASP A 31 -1.64 -8.59 -3.85
N ILE A 32 -1.53 -7.53 -4.65
CA ILE A 32 -2.30 -6.29 -4.49
C ILE A 32 -3.77 -6.57 -4.73
N GLY A 33 -4.62 -6.18 -3.77
CA GLY A 33 -6.06 -6.38 -3.84
C GLY A 33 -6.52 -7.80 -3.47
N GLN A 34 -5.61 -8.76 -3.36
CA GLN A 34 -5.94 -10.09 -2.85
C GLN A 34 -6.13 -10.06 -1.33
N SER A 35 -7.08 -10.83 -0.83
CA SER A 35 -7.20 -11.11 0.60
C SER A 35 -5.94 -11.82 1.10
N ASP A 36 -5.57 -11.58 2.35
CA ASP A 36 -4.48 -12.30 3.00
C ASP A 36 -5.03 -13.06 4.21
N SER A 37 -4.47 -14.23 4.47
CA SER A 37 -4.80 -15.02 5.67
C SER A 37 -4.06 -14.48 6.90
N LEU A 38 -2.92 -13.82 6.70
CA LEU A 38 -2.02 -13.44 7.78
C LEU A 38 -2.50 -12.18 8.49
N THR A 39 -2.82 -12.32 9.78
CA THR A 39 -3.39 -11.22 10.56
C THR A 39 -2.29 -10.34 11.15
N ILE A 40 -1.79 -9.41 10.33
CA ILE A 40 -0.72 -8.49 10.72
C ILE A 40 -1.30 -7.29 11.48
N LYS A 41 -0.78 -7.03 12.69
CA LYS A 41 -1.18 -5.87 13.51
C LYS A 41 -0.45 -4.61 13.06
N THR A 42 0.87 -4.71 12.88
CA THR A 42 1.72 -3.56 12.54
C THR A 42 2.93 -3.96 11.69
N ILE A 43 3.21 -3.20 10.64
CA ILE A 43 4.38 -3.23 9.78
C ILE A 43 5.12 -1.93 10.02
N ARG A 44 6.39 -2.03 10.45
CA ARG A 44 7.28 -0.87 10.57
C ARG A 44 8.39 -0.98 9.54
N GLY A 45 8.22 -0.26 8.43
CA GLY A 45 9.28 -0.05 7.45
C GLY A 45 10.36 0.85 8.05
N GLN A 46 11.51 0.30 8.42
CA GLN A 46 12.63 1.10 8.91
C GLN A 46 13.47 1.54 7.72
N GLN A 47 13.66 2.85 7.51
CA GLN A 47 14.31 3.41 6.32
C GLN A 47 15.67 2.74 5.98
N TYR A 48 16.54 2.59 6.98
CA TYR A 48 17.92 2.10 6.79
C TYR A 48 18.13 0.62 7.15
N SER A 49 17.08 -0.08 7.58
CA SER A 49 17.18 -1.51 7.91
C SER A 49 17.10 -2.37 6.64
N ARG A 50 17.79 -3.52 6.65
CA ARG A 50 17.59 -4.59 5.65
C ARG A 50 16.29 -5.37 5.86
N TYR A 51 15.65 -5.19 7.03
CA TYR A 51 14.47 -5.93 7.44
C TYR A 51 13.28 -5.02 7.67
N VAL A 52 12.09 -5.56 7.41
CA VAL A 52 10.81 -5.06 7.87
C VAL A 52 10.48 -5.72 9.20
N LYS A 53 10.06 -4.92 10.20
CA LYS A 53 9.58 -5.45 11.47
C LYS A 53 8.07 -5.61 11.39
N VAL A 54 7.60 -6.83 11.61
CA VAL A 54 6.20 -7.21 11.57
C VAL A 54 5.78 -7.65 12.96
N PHE A 55 4.66 -7.13 13.44
CA PHE A 55 4.05 -7.53 14.70
C PHE A 55 2.73 -8.21 14.36
N ASN A 56 2.58 -9.46 14.78
CA ASN A 56 1.31 -10.18 14.68
C ASN A 56 0.33 -9.69 15.78
N ARG A 57 -0.90 -10.23 15.79
CA ARG A 57 -1.88 -9.87 16.84
C ARG A 57 -1.46 -10.29 18.25
N SER A 58 -0.73 -11.41 18.40
CA SER A 58 -0.21 -11.87 19.68
C SER A 58 0.99 -11.05 20.20
N GLY A 59 1.48 -10.06 19.44
CA GLY A 59 2.58 -9.19 19.83
C GLY A 59 3.98 -9.75 19.49
N THR A 60 4.06 -10.97 18.97
CA THR A 60 5.31 -11.54 18.47
C THR A 60 5.86 -10.70 17.33
N LYS A 61 7.17 -10.44 17.41
CA LYS A 61 7.92 -9.66 16.43
C LYS A 61 8.66 -10.59 15.47
N ILE A 62 8.38 -10.43 14.19
CA ILE A 62 9.04 -11.15 13.10
C ILE A 62 9.85 -10.13 12.30
N LYS A 63 11.06 -10.52 11.87
CA LYS A 63 11.90 -9.74 10.96
C LYS A 63 11.88 -10.41 9.60
N ILE A 64 11.46 -9.69 8.57
CA ILE A 64 11.40 -10.20 7.20
C ILE A 64 12.37 -9.39 6.34
N PRO A 65 13.24 -10.03 5.54
CA PRO A 65 14.11 -9.32 4.61
C PRO A 65 13.29 -8.44 3.65
N LYS A 66 13.73 -7.21 3.39
CA LYS A 66 13.06 -6.36 2.40
C LYS A 66 13.22 -6.90 0.98
N ASP A 67 14.33 -7.56 0.70
CA ASP A 67 14.65 -8.07 -0.64
C ASP A 67 13.78 -9.28 -1.01
N SER A 68 13.13 -9.92 -0.04
CA SER A 68 12.13 -10.99 -0.28
C SER A 68 10.70 -10.46 -0.41
N LEU A 69 10.50 -9.14 -0.41
CA LEU A 69 9.19 -8.50 -0.46
C LEU A 69 9.14 -7.53 -1.63
N TRP A 70 8.06 -7.60 -2.41
CA TRP A 70 7.73 -6.51 -3.32
C TRP A 70 7.36 -5.24 -2.56
N GLY A 71 6.61 -5.37 -1.45
CA GLY A 71 6.06 -4.22 -0.75
C GLY A 71 5.22 -4.55 0.48
N PHE A 72 4.40 -3.59 0.88
CA PHE A 72 3.39 -3.75 1.93
C PHE A 72 2.26 -2.74 1.79
N THR A 73 1.14 -3.02 2.45
CA THR A 73 0.00 -2.12 2.59
C THR A 73 -0.06 -1.59 4.03
N ASP A 74 -0.25 -0.29 4.21
CA ASP A 74 -0.43 0.32 5.54
C ASP A 74 -1.89 0.19 6.05
N ARG A 75 -2.14 0.67 7.27
CA ARG A 75 -3.49 0.65 7.90
C ARG A 75 -4.52 1.52 7.16
N LYS A 76 -4.06 2.40 6.28
CA LYS A 76 -4.88 3.31 5.47
C LYS A 76 -5.05 2.75 4.04
N GLY A 77 -4.61 1.52 3.80
CA GLY A 77 -4.57 0.87 2.48
C GLY A 77 -3.62 1.48 1.48
N HIS A 78 -2.70 2.36 1.90
CA HIS A 78 -1.68 2.81 0.98
C HIS A 78 -0.71 1.68 0.71
N ILE A 79 -0.43 1.49 -0.57
CA ILE A 79 0.51 0.49 -1.05
C ILE A 79 1.89 1.12 -1.12
N TYR A 80 2.90 0.40 -0.66
CA TYR A 80 4.30 0.79 -0.73
C TYR A 80 5.11 -0.31 -1.40
N ARG A 81 5.90 0.05 -2.42
CA ARG A 81 6.88 -0.84 -3.06
C ARG A 81 8.26 -0.58 -2.45
N PHE A 82 9.01 -1.63 -2.15
CA PHE A 82 10.41 -1.48 -1.79
C PHE A 82 11.26 -1.25 -3.04
N TYR A 83 12.04 -0.17 -3.04
CA TYR A 83 13.02 0.10 -4.08
C TYR A 83 14.27 0.71 -3.44
N LYS A 84 15.43 0.11 -3.73
CA LYS A 84 16.71 0.47 -3.08
C LYS A 84 16.58 0.54 -1.55
N LYS A 85 15.87 -0.45 -0.97
CA LYS A 85 15.56 -0.58 0.48
C LYS A 85 14.65 0.50 1.06
N LEU A 86 14.14 1.44 0.25
CA LEU A 86 13.22 2.49 0.70
C LEU A 86 11.78 2.17 0.29
N PRO A 87 10.78 2.47 1.13
CA PRO A 87 9.38 2.26 0.79
C PRO A 87 8.82 3.44 -0.01
N TYR A 88 8.54 3.25 -1.30
CA TYR A 88 7.89 4.24 -2.16
C TYR A 88 6.39 4.01 -2.19
N ARG A 89 5.60 5.05 -1.89
CA ARG A 89 4.13 5.00 -2.02
C ARG A 89 3.76 4.81 -3.49
N VAL A 90 2.93 3.82 -3.75
CA VAL A 90 2.45 3.45 -5.07
C VAL A 90 1.12 4.15 -5.33
N VAL A 91 1.02 4.81 -6.48
CA VAL A 91 -0.20 5.47 -6.95
C VAL A 91 -0.44 5.01 -8.38
N PHE A 92 -1.49 4.20 -8.55
CA PHE A 92 -1.93 3.76 -9.87
C PHE A 92 -2.58 4.92 -10.62
N LYS A 93 -2.18 5.10 -11.88
CA LYS A 93 -2.80 5.96 -12.87
C LYS A 93 -3.15 5.08 -14.07
N ASN A 94 -4.10 5.52 -14.88
CA ASN A 94 -4.68 4.70 -15.96
C ASN A 94 -3.62 4.00 -16.83
N ASP A 95 -2.53 4.71 -17.17
CA ASP A 95 -1.51 4.19 -18.10
C ASP A 95 -0.15 3.93 -17.45
N PHE A 96 0.03 4.25 -16.17
CA PHE A 96 1.33 4.15 -15.50
C PHE A 96 1.21 4.06 -13.98
N VAL A 97 2.28 3.61 -13.34
CA VAL A 97 2.42 3.61 -11.89
C VAL A 97 3.33 4.74 -11.46
N LYS A 98 2.86 5.59 -10.54
CA LYS A 98 3.68 6.65 -9.91
C LYS A 98 4.15 6.19 -8.54
N TYR A 99 5.42 6.41 -8.26
CA TYR A 99 6.07 6.08 -7.00
C TYR A 99 6.56 7.35 -6.31
N ILE A 100 6.18 7.53 -5.04
CA ILE A 100 6.50 8.74 -4.27
C ILE A 100 7.19 8.34 -2.98
N TYR A 101 8.41 8.84 -2.78
CA TYR A 101 9.11 8.75 -1.51
C TYR A 101 9.30 10.15 -0.93
N ASN A 102 8.70 10.38 0.24
CA ASN A 102 8.86 11.61 1.00
C ASN A 102 9.91 11.37 2.08
N GLY A 103 11.16 11.77 1.82
CA GLY A 103 12.20 11.84 2.85
C GLY A 103 12.05 13.11 3.70
N CYS A 104 12.86 13.25 4.74
CA CYS A 104 12.80 14.43 5.62
C CYS A 104 13.09 15.76 4.91
N ARG A 105 13.89 15.75 3.82
CA ARG A 105 14.32 16.97 3.12
C ARG A 105 14.07 16.96 1.61
N PHE A 106 13.61 15.85 1.06
CA PHE A 106 13.46 15.69 -0.39
C PHE A 106 12.33 14.72 -0.72
N THR A 107 11.70 14.97 -1.85
CA THR A 107 10.71 14.07 -2.44
C THR A 107 11.30 13.47 -3.71
N ASN A 108 11.41 12.14 -3.74
CA ASN A 108 11.79 11.41 -4.94
C ASN A 108 10.54 10.85 -5.62
N ILE A 109 10.43 11.10 -6.93
CA ILE A 109 9.32 10.59 -7.74
C ILE A 109 9.90 9.73 -8.86
N PHE A 110 9.32 8.55 -9.03
CA PHE A 110 9.60 7.64 -10.13
C PHE A 110 8.30 7.18 -10.78
N TYR A 111 8.42 6.58 -11.95
CA TYR A 111 7.33 6.07 -12.75
C TYR A 111 7.68 4.71 -13.34
N SER A 112 6.68 3.91 -13.67
CA SER A 112 6.85 2.68 -14.45
C SER A 112 5.59 2.38 -15.27
N LYS A 113 5.72 1.51 -16.29
CA LYS A 113 4.57 1.04 -17.10
C LYS A 113 3.67 0.10 -16.31
N SER A 114 4.29 -0.76 -15.51
CA SER A 114 3.61 -1.75 -14.66
C SER A 114 4.26 -1.84 -13.27
N PRO A 115 3.58 -2.42 -12.27
CA PRO A 115 4.11 -2.62 -10.92
C PRO A 115 5.46 -3.37 -10.84
N ASP A 116 5.76 -4.19 -11.84
CA ASP A 116 6.98 -5.01 -11.89
C ASP A 116 8.07 -4.41 -12.79
N SER A 117 7.70 -3.44 -13.62
CA SER A 117 8.64 -2.72 -14.47
C SER A 117 9.65 -1.91 -13.63
N GLU A 118 10.77 -1.56 -14.26
CA GLU A 118 11.78 -0.69 -13.67
C GLU A 118 11.19 0.69 -13.34
N MET A 119 11.65 1.25 -12.22
CA MET A 119 11.29 2.60 -11.77
C MET A 119 12.22 3.64 -12.41
N VAL A 120 11.68 4.47 -13.29
CA VAL A 120 12.42 5.53 -14.00
C VAL A 120 12.05 6.92 -13.49
N ARG A 121 12.99 7.86 -13.51
CA ARG A 121 12.81 9.21 -12.92
C ARG A 121 11.94 10.14 -13.79
N TRP A 122 11.63 9.78 -15.05
CA TRP A 122 10.97 10.68 -15.99
C TRP A 122 9.84 10.01 -16.80
N LYS A 123 8.72 10.72 -16.97
CA LYS A 123 7.49 10.22 -17.60
C LYS A 123 7.63 9.92 -19.10
N ARG A 124 8.50 10.64 -19.84
CA ARG A 124 8.62 10.51 -21.31
C ARG A 124 9.22 9.18 -21.78
N ASN A 125 9.82 8.40 -20.89
CA ASN A 125 10.37 7.08 -21.21
C ASN A 125 9.39 5.93 -20.93
N LEU A 126 8.11 6.26 -20.71
CA LEU A 126 7.00 5.31 -20.57
C LEU A 126 6.26 5.24 -21.91
#